data_AF-A0A537SHW6-F1
#
_entry.id   AF-A0A537SHW6-F1
#
_cell.length_a   1.000
_cell.length_b   1.000
_cell.length_c   1.000
_cell.angle_alpha   90.00
_cell.angle_beta   90.00
_cell.angle_gamma   90.00
#
_symmetry.space_group_name_H-M   'P 1'
#
loop_
_entity.id
_entity.type
_entity.pdbx_description
1 polymer ?
#
loop_
_entity_poly.entity_id
_entity_poly.type
_entity_poly.pdbx_seq_one_letter_code
_entity_poly.pdbx_strand_id
1 'polypeptide(L)'
;MRDEHVPLAAAALALVLLPFALDLVGLPLRSAVDVVVFAIACMGLNVLLGHSGLVSFGHGAWFGLAAYAAALSQRYWFPGAIVLPFLFAIVFVAAGALLSGALILRRRGVYFSLLTLALTALLFAIAYRWTELTGGESGLGGVTRANVLGLDLESDPTYYWAVAAIATATCYLLWRFHRSPAGTVLVAIRENEERARFLGYPTNRYKLIGFVLSASVVAIAGALSVFNHRFASAEPLAVAFSGELVAMVVIGGMRSFLGPALGALFFILFREFLSIWTPHWLFYFGLLFVGFIVFSPTGLVGVAGRVLSPFRKRIIEAAAMAGRQIAADAKLPQIYRRDAASEAPVLLARGLIKRFGGIHAVDGIDLAVKDRTLHALIGPNGAGKTTAFNLLSGLFPPDAGQIELAGRSIAGLKPEDITTAGV
;
A
#
# COMPACT_ATOMS: atom_id res chain seq x y z
N MET A 1 8.99 5.60 24.62
CA MET A 1 7.54 5.51 24.89
C MET A 1 6.76 6.81 24.63
N ARG A 2 7.20 8.03 25.06
CA ARG A 2 6.43 9.28 24.82
C ARG A 2 6.31 9.71 23.35
N ASP A 3 7.28 9.41 22.49
CA ASP A 3 7.28 9.86 21.09
C ASP A 3 6.42 9.00 20.13
N GLU A 4 5.97 7.84 20.58
CA GLU A 4 5.37 6.84 19.69
C GLU A 4 3.92 7.13 19.29
N HIS A 5 3.18 7.83 20.16
CA HIS A 5 1.77 8.18 19.95
C HIS A 5 1.57 9.62 19.49
N VAL A 6 2.64 10.41 19.39
CA VAL A 6 2.62 11.79 18.88
C VAL A 6 1.83 11.94 17.57
N PRO A 7 1.98 11.08 16.54
CA PRO A 7 1.17 11.23 15.33
C PRO A 7 -0.34 11.02 15.57
N LEU A 8 -0.72 10.13 16.49
CA LEU A 8 -2.14 9.90 16.79
C LEU A 8 -2.74 11.10 17.54
N ALA A 9 -2.00 11.64 18.51
CA ALA A 9 -2.42 12.86 19.23
C ALA A 9 -2.51 14.06 18.28
N ALA A 10 -1.55 14.22 17.37
CA ALA A 10 -1.58 15.28 16.36
C ALA A 10 -2.76 15.13 15.40
N ALA A 11 -3.06 13.90 14.96
CA ALA A 11 -4.22 13.64 14.11
C ALA A 11 -5.54 13.95 14.83
N ALA A 12 -5.70 13.51 16.08
CA ALA A 12 -6.89 13.79 16.88
C ALA A 12 -7.09 15.29 17.12
N LEU A 13 -6.02 16.01 17.48
CA LEU A 13 -6.06 17.46 17.64
C LEU A 13 -6.41 18.17 16.31
N ALA A 14 -5.82 17.73 15.21
CA ALA A 14 -6.12 18.28 13.89
C ALA A 14 -7.59 18.09 13.52
N LEU A 15 -8.18 16.91 13.78
CA LEU A 15 -9.61 16.66 13.53
C LEU A 15 -10.52 17.55 14.40
N VAL A 16 -10.14 17.84 15.65
CA VAL A 16 -10.94 18.75 16.49
C VAL A 16 -10.85 20.20 16.01
N LEU A 17 -9.67 20.65 15.56
CA LEU A 17 -9.44 22.04 15.16
C LEU A 17 -9.84 22.34 13.72
N LEU A 18 -9.87 21.34 12.85
CA LEU A 18 -10.13 21.50 11.42
C LEU A 18 -11.40 22.29 11.07
N PRO A 19 -12.60 22.01 11.64
CA PRO A 19 -13.81 22.72 11.23
C PRO A 19 -13.73 24.21 11.57
N PHE A 20 -13.17 24.55 12.74
CA PHE A 20 -12.95 25.94 13.14
C PHE A 20 -11.90 26.63 12.27
N ALA A 21 -10.82 25.92 11.93
CA ALA A 21 -9.77 26.45 11.07
C ALA A 21 -10.29 26.75 9.65
N LEU A 22 -11.15 25.90 9.09
CA LEU A 22 -11.72 26.10 7.76
C LEU A 22 -12.79 27.20 7.76
N ASP A 23 -13.61 27.29 8.81
CA ASP A 23 -14.59 28.37 8.99
C ASP A 23 -13.90 29.75 9.04
N LEU A 24 -12.74 29.86 9.72
CA LEU A 24 -11.93 31.07 9.76
C LEU A 24 -11.45 31.55 8.38
N VAL A 25 -11.31 30.63 7.41
CA VAL A 25 -10.92 30.97 6.02
C VAL A 25 -12.15 30.96 5.08
N GLY A 26 -13.37 30.94 5.64
CA GLY A 26 -14.63 31.06 4.90
C GLY A 26 -15.07 29.79 4.17
N LEU A 27 -14.56 28.61 4.54
CA LEU A 27 -14.93 27.34 3.93
C LEU A 27 -15.99 26.60 4.76
N PRO A 28 -17.03 26.02 4.12
CA PRO A 28 -18.12 25.37 4.82
C PRO A 28 -17.68 24.06 5.50
N LEU A 29 -18.44 23.62 6.49
CA LEU A 29 -18.18 22.37 7.23
C LEU A 29 -18.11 21.13 6.31
N ARG A 30 -18.82 21.12 5.19
CA ARG A 30 -18.75 20.05 4.19
C ARG A 30 -17.35 19.91 3.57
N SER A 31 -16.62 21.01 3.38
CA SER A 31 -15.23 20.98 2.93
C SER A 31 -14.32 20.37 4.01
N ALA A 32 -14.63 20.56 5.29
CA ALA A 32 -13.93 19.87 6.39
C ALA A 32 -14.12 18.36 6.31
N VAL A 33 -15.34 17.90 6.03
CA VAL A 33 -15.63 16.48 5.79
C VAL A 33 -14.82 15.96 4.61
N ASP A 34 -14.79 16.69 3.49
CA ASP A 34 -14.02 16.30 2.31
C ASP A 34 -12.52 16.17 2.62
N VAL A 35 -11.92 17.11 3.35
CA VAL A 35 -10.52 16.99 3.81
C VAL A 35 -10.30 15.68 4.57
N VAL A 36 -11.18 15.33 5.50
CA VAL A 36 -11.05 14.10 6.30
C VAL A 36 -11.23 12.85 5.43
N VAL A 37 -12.20 12.86 4.52
CA VAL A 37 -12.46 11.77 3.57
C VAL A 37 -11.24 11.56 2.66
N PHE A 38 -10.71 12.62 2.05
CA PHE A 38 -9.50 12.54 1.23
C PHE A 38 -8.27 12.14 2.03
N ALA A 39 -8.16 12.56 3.29
CA ALA A 39 -7.08 12.13 4.18
C ALA A 39 -7.14 10.61 4.42
N ILE A 40 -8.33 10.04 4.69
CA ILE A 40 -8.53 8.58 4.80
C ILE A 40 -8.11 7.90 3.49
N ALA A 41 -8.58 8.40 2.35
CA ALA A 41 -8.25 7.82 1.04
C ALA A 41 -6.74 7.84 0.77
N CYS A 42 -6.08 8.97 1.03
CA CYS A 42 -4.64 9.14 0.83
C CYS A 42 -3.83 8.25 1.79
N MET A 43 -4.23 8.16 3.06
CA MET A 43 -3.58 7.25 4.02
C MET A 43 -3.76 5.78 3.60
N GLY A 44 -4.94 5.40 3.11
CA GLY A 44 -5.22 4.09 2.54
C GLY A 44 -4.32 3.76 1.34
N LEU A 45 -4.23 4.66 0.36
CA LEU A 45 -3.33 4.53 -0.80
C LEU A 45 -1.86 4.46 -0.36
N ASN A 46 -1.45 5.19 0.68
CA ASN A 46 -0.08 5.21 1.17
C ASN A 46 0.38 3.87 1.78
N VAL A 47 -0.54 2.95 2.09
CA VAL A 47 -0.20 1.55 2.44
C VAL A 47 0.53 0.87 1.29
N LEU A 48 0.11 1.12 0.04
CA LEU A 48 0.79 0.56 -1.13
C LEU A 48 1.91 1.46 -1.63
N LEU A 49 1.60 2.74 -1.84
CA LEU A 49 2.55 3.66 -2.44
C LEU A 49 3.76 3.88 -1.52
N GLY A 50 3.50 4.28 -0.27
CA GLY A 50 4.52 4.57 0.73
C GLY A 50 5.21 3.32 1.27
N HIS A 51 4.45 2.31 1.72
CA HIS A 51 5.03 1.20 2.50
C HIS A 51 5.47 0.00 1.68
N SER A 52 4.79 -0.33 0.57
CA SER A 52 5.18 -1.47 -0.28
C SER A 52 5.93 -1.06 -1.56
N GLY A 53 5.94 0.23 -1.90
CA GLY A 53 6.55 0.76 -3.13
C GLY A 53 5.77 0.46 -4.41
N LEU A 54 4.52 0.00 -4.27
CA LEU A 54 3.67 -0.31 -5.40
C LEU A 54 2.86 0.93 -5.79
N VAL A 55 3.20 1.50 -6.95
CA VAL A 55 2.45 2.63 -7.51
C VAL A 55 1.17 2.12 -8.17
N SER A 56 0.04 2.36 -7.52
CA SER A 56 -1.29 2.02 -8.03
C SER A 56 -2.00 3.29 -8.49
N PHE A 57 -2.44 3.29 -9.76
CA PHE A 57 -3.37 4.28 -10.27
C PHE A 57 -4.82 3.73 -10.28
N GLY A 58 -5.07 2.72 -9.43
CA GLY A 58 -6.37 2.05 -9.30
C GLY A 58 -7.30 2.62 -8.23
N HIS A 59 -6.78 3.47 -7.33
CA HIS A 59 -7.46 3.75 -6.07
C HIS A 59 -8.65 4.68 -6.19
N GLY A 60 -8.70 5.55 -7.20
CA GLY A 60 -9.91 6.28 -7.54
C GLY A 60 -11.06 5.34 -7.88
N ALA A 61 -10.79 4.27 -8.63
CA ALA A 61 -11.81 3.27 -8.94
C ALA A 61 -12.41 2.61 -7.69
N TRP A 62 -11.58 2.28 -6.69
CA TRP A 62 -12.06 1.73 -5.42
C TRP A 62 -12.89 2.75 -4.62
N PHE A 63 -12.51 4.02 -4.66
CA PHE A 63 -13.25 5.11 -4.03
C PHE A 63 -14.64 5.26 -4.68
N GLY A 64 -14.70 5.40 -6.00
CA GLY A 64 -15.98 5.55 -6.72
C GLY A 64 -16.84 4.29 -6.66
N LEU A 65 -16.23 3.10 -6.73
CA LEU A 65 -16.97 1.83 -6.59
C LEU A 65 -17.62 1.70 -5.22
N ALA A 66 -16.96 2.16 -4.14
CA ALA A 66 -17.56 2.21 -2.81
C ALA A 66 -18.72 3.20 -2.74
N ALA A 67 -18.59 4.39 -3.35
CA ALA A 67 -19.66 5.38 -3.43
C ALA A 67 -20.91 4.81 -4.13
N TYR A 68 -20.73 4.15 -5.28
CA TYR A 68 -21.83 3.47 -5.97
C TYR A 68 -22.40 2.30 -5.18
N ALA A 69 -21.56 1.45 -4.58
CA ALA A 69 -22.03 0.33 -3.77
C ALA A 69 -22.86 0.78 -2.57
N ALA A 70 -22.46 1.87 -1.90
CA ALA A 70 -23.23 2.48 -0.82
C ALA A 70 -24.55 3.09 -1.33
N ALA A 71 -24.53 3.88 -2.40
CA ALA A 71 -25.75 4.49 -2.95
C ALA A 71 -26.76 3.44 -3.46
N LEU A 72 -26.30 2.42 -4.17
CA LEU A 72 -27.15 1.36 -4.72
C LEU A 72 -27.74 0.47 -3.62
N SER A 73 -26.93 0.04 -2.66
CA SER A 73 -27.43 -0.77 -1.55
C SER A 73 -28.40 0.01 -0.66
N GLN A 74 -28.20 1.32 -0.45
CA GLN A 74 -29.17 2.17 0.22
C GLN A 74 -30.47 2.26 -0.57
N ARG A 75 -30.40 2.46 -1.89
CA ARG A 75 -31.59 2.63 -2.74
C ARG A 75 -32.45 1.36 -2.81
N TYR A 76 -31.84 0.20 -2.98
CA TYR A 76 -32.57 -1.04 -3.29
C TYR A 76 -32.79 -1.97 -2.10
N TRP A 77 -31.85 -2.02 -1.15
CA TRP A 77 -31.89 -3.03 -0.08
C TRP A 77 -32.10 -2.43 1.30
N PHE A 78 -31.58 -1.23 1.55
CA PHE A 78 -31.60 -0.59 2.87
C PHE A 78 -32.04 0.88 2.81
N PRO A 79 -33.28 1.16 2.34
CA PRO A 79 -33.77 2.53 2.19
C PRO A 79 -33.76 3.25 3.53
N GLY A 80 -33.19 4.47 3.55
CA GLY A 80 -33.10 5.29 4.75
C GLY A 80 -32.15 4.79 5.83
N ALA A 81 -31.29 3.80 5.57
CA ALA A 81 -30.23 3.38 6.48
C ALA A 81 -28.86 3.84 5.96
N ILE A 82 -27.92 4.15 6.86
CA ILE A 82 -26.55 4.55 6.50
C ILE A 82 -25.51 3.47 6.84
N VAL A 83 -25.68 2.76 7.97
CA VAL A 83 -24.69 1.81 8.50
C VAL A 83 -24.57 0.57 7.61
N LEU A 84 -25.69 -0.05 7.22
CA LEU A 84 -25.69 -1.26 6.40
C LEU A 84 -25.11 -1.00 4.99
N PRO A 85 -25.52 0.06 4.26
CA PRO A 85 -24.89 0.41 2.99
C PRO A 85 -23.40 0.73 3.10
N PHE A 86 -22.98 1.43 4.16
CA PHE A 86 -21.58 1.72 4.43
C PHE A 86 -20.74 0.45 4.60
N LEU A 87 -21.21 -0.49 5.43
CA LEU A 87 -20.52 -1.77 5.64
C LEU A 87 -20.52 -2.63 4.36
N PHE A 88 -21.64 -2.64 3.63
CA PHE A 88 -21.74 -3.35 2.36
C PHE A 88 -20.71 -2.83 1.35
N ALA A 89 -20.55 -1.51 1.21
CA ALA A 89 -19.57 -0.92 0.30
C ALA A 89 -18.14 -1.35 0.61
N ILE A 90 -17.75 -1.40 1.89
CA ILE A 90 -16.42 -1.83 2.31
C ILE A 90 -16.18 -3.30 1.96
N VAL A 91 -17.15 -4.17 2.28
CA VAL A 91 -17.04 -5.62 2.00
C VAL A 91 -17.02 -5.88 0.49
N PHE A 92 -17.87 -5.18 -0.27
CA PHE A 92 -17.93 -5.30 -1.72
C PHE A 92 -16.60 -4.91 -2.38
N VAL A 93 -16.01 -3.78 -1.98
CA VAL A 93 -14.70 -3.36 -2.48
C VAL A 93 -13.58 -4.28 -1.99
N ALA A 94 -13.62 -4.76 -0.74
CA ALA A 94 -12.63 -5.71 -0.24
C ALA A 94 -12.61 -7.02 -1.07
N ALA A 95 -13.79 -7.55 -1.41
CA ALA A 95 -13.94 -8.73 -2.25
C ALA A 95 -13.46 -8.46 -3.70
N GLY A 96 -13.84 -7.32 -4.28
CA GLY A 96 -13.37 -6.91 -5.61
C GLY A 96 -11.85 -6.70 -5.66
N ALA A 97 -11.27 -6.11 -4.62
CA ALA A 97 -9.83 -5.91 -4.48
C ALA A 97 -9.08 -7.22 -4.28
N LEU A 98 -9.67 -8.20 -3.57
CA LEU A 98 -9.09 -9.53 -3.42
C LEU A 98 -9.03 -10.27 -4.76
N LEU A 99 -10.13 -10.26 -5.51
CA LEU A 99 -10.23 -10.90 -6.83
C LEU A 99 -9.25 -10.26 -7.83
N SER A 100 -9.34 -8.94 -7.99
CA SER A 100 -8.49 -8.20 -8.94
C SER A 100 -7.03 -8.20 -8.50
N GLY A 101 -6.74 -8.04 -7.21
CA GLY A 101 -5.40 -8.06 -6.65
C GLY A 101 -4.70 -9.41 -6.87
N ALA A 102 -5.41 -10.53 -6.76
CA ALA A 102 -4.87 -11.87 -7.03
C ALA A 102 -4.41 -12.06 -8.49
N LEU A 103 -4.97 -11.29 -9.43
CA LEU A 103 -4.58 -11.27 -10.83
C LEU A 103 -3.48 -10.23 -11.09
N ILE A 104 -3.69 -8.98 -10.66
CA ILE A 104 -2.85 -7.83 -10.97
C ILE A 104 -1.45 -7.96 -10.33
N LEU A 105 -1.37 -8.45 -9.09
CA LEU A 105 -0.09 -8.59 -8.36
C LEU A 105 0.83 -9.68 -8.93
N ARG A 106 0.39 -10.44 -9.93
CA ARG A 106 1.25 -11.37 -10.67
C ARG A 106 2.25 -10.64 -11.57
N ARG A 107 2.02 -9.35 -11.85
CA ARG A 107 2.93 -8.50 -12.63
C ARG A 107 3.72 -7.58 -11.71
N ARG A 108 4.94 -7.24 -12.11
CA ARG A 108 5.89 -6.43 -11.34
C ARG A 108 6.13 -5.07 -12.00
N GLY A 109 6.49 -4.09 -11.18
CA GLY A 109 6.90 -2.75 -11.64
C GLY A 109 5.80 -2.05 -12.45
N VAL A 110 6.17 -1.46 -13.58
CA VAL A 110 5.28 -0.64 -14.42
C VAL A 110 4.04 -1.40 -14.89
N TYR A 111 4.16 -2.71 -15.15
CA TYR A 111 3.02 -3.53 -15.57
C TYR A 111 1.91 -3.62 -14.52
N PHE A 112 2.26 -3.57 -13.23
CA PHE A 112 1.25 -3.49 -12.16
C PHE A 112 0.46 -2.19 -12.29
N SER A 113 1.14 -1.05 -12.43
CA SER A 113 0.52 0.26 -12.58
C SER A 113 -0.38 0.32 -13.83
N LEU A 114 0.09 -0.19 -14.97
CA LEU A 114 -0.68 -0.25 -16.21
C LEU A 114 -1.96 -1.10 -16.07
N LEU A 115 -1.88 -2.24 -15.38
CA LEU A 115 -3.06 -3.06 -15.10
C LEU A 115 -4.06 -2.36 -14.17
N THR A 116 -3.59 -1.60 -13.18
CA THR A 116 -4.48 -0.79 -12.31
C THR A 116 -5.15 0.36 -13.07
N LEU A 117 -4.44 0.98 -14.02
CA LEU A 117 -5.01 1.98 -14.93
C LEU A 117 -6.09 1.37 -15.82
N ALA A 118 -5.81 0.21 -16.41
CA ALA A 118 -6.76 -0.51 -17.25
C ALA A 118 -8.03 -0.89 -16.48
N LEU A 119 -7.88 -1.39 -15.23
CA LEU A 119 -9.02 -1.68 -14.36
C LEU A 119 -9.85 -0.42 -14.08
N THR A 120 -9.19 0.70 -13.81
CA THR A 120 -9.85 1.99 -13.56
C THR A 120 -10.65 2.44 -14.78
N ALA A 121 -10.03 2.42 -15.96
CA ALA A 121 -10.70 2.78 -17.21
C ALA A 121 -11.89 1.85 -17.52
N LEU A 122 -11.76 0.55 -17.26
CA LEU A 122 -12.85 -0.41 -17.41
C LEU A 122 -14.02 -0.10 -16.47
N LEU A 123 -13.73 0.11 -15.17
CA LEU A 123 -14.77 0.42 -14.19
C LEU A 123 -15.45 1.77 -14.46
N PHE A 124 -14.69 2.78 -14.88
CA PHE A 124 -15.23 4.04 -15.36
C PHE A 124 -16.17 3.84 -16.56
N ALA A 125 -15.73 3.09 -17.58
CA ALA A 125 -16.54 2.85 -18.77
C ALA A 125 -17.84 2.09 -18.43
N ILE A 126 -17.79 1.13 -17.51
CA ILE A 126 -18.98 0.43 -17.01
C ILE A 126 -19.91 1.42 -16.29
N ALA A 127 -19.38 2.22 -15.36
CA ALA A 127 -20.18 3.17 -14.59
C ALA A 127 -20.77 4.29 -15.45
N TYR A 128 -20.04 4.75 -16.46
CA TYR A 128 -20.50 5.83 -17.33
C TYR A 128 -21.52 5.36 -18.38
N ARG A 129 -21.39 4.12 -18.88
CA ARG A 129 -22.26 3.58 -19.95
C ARG A 129 -23.47 2.81 -19.44
N TRP A 130 -23.43 2.22 -18.24
CA TRP A 130 -24.53 1.42 -17.70
C TRP A 130 -25.60 2.29 -17.02
N THR A 131 -26.28 3.10 -17.83
CA THR A 131 -27.25 4.11 -17.37
C THR A 131 -28.35 3.55 -16.47
N GLU A 132 -28.86 2.35 -16.74
CA GLU A 132 -29.91 1.72 -15.92
C GLU A 132 -29.49 1.46 -14.47
N LEU A 133 -28.23 1.09 -14.25
CA LEU A 133 -27.73 0.75 -12.92
C LEU A 133 -27.13 1.97 -12.21
N THR A 134 -26.25 2.70 -12.90
CA THR A 134 -25.43 3.76 -12.27
C THR A 134 -25.92 5.17 -12.58
N GLY A 135 -26.97 5.32 -13.40
CA GLY A 135 -27.40 6.62 -13.92
C GLY A 135 -26.46 7.18 -15.00
N GLY A 136 -25.36 6.50 -15.32
CA GLY A 136 -24.38 6.94 -16.32
C GLY A 136 -23.80 8.32 -15.99
N GLU A 137 -23.84 9.22 -16.97
CA GLU A 137 -23.42 10.62 -16.82
C GLU A 137 -24.22 11.39 -15.76
N SER A 138 -25.51 11.08 -15.61
CA SER A 138 -26.38 11.74 -14.64
C SER A 138 -26.17 11.29 -13.20
N GLY A 139 -25.43 10.20 -12.96
CA GLY A 139 -25.18 9.64 -11.63
C GLY A 139 -26.43 9.19 -10.87
N LEU A 140 -26.28 8.95 -9.57
CA LEU A 140 -27.34 8.53 -8.66
C LEU A 140 -27.52 9.56 -7.54
N GLY A 141 -28.67 10.24 -7.54
CA GLY A 141 -29.13 11.06 -6.43
C GLY A 141 -30.01 10.29 -5.44
N GLY A 142 -30.56 11.02 -4.46
CA GLY A 142 -31.49 10.46 -3.47
C GLY A 142 -30.81 9.73 -2.32
N VAL A 143 -29.49 9.90 -2.16
CA VAL A 143 -28.76 9.37 -1.01
C VAL A 143 -29.08 10.21 0.21
N THR A 144 -29.63 9.58 1.25
CA THR A 144 -30.02 10.26 2.49
C THR A 144 -29.12 9.85 3.64
N ARG A 145 -29.04 10.71 4.66
CA ARG A 145 -28.46 10.34 5.95
C ARG A 145 -29.60 9.93 6.87
N ALA A 146 -29.27 9.21 7.93
CA ALA A 146 -30.26 8.63 8.81
C ALA A 146 -29.86 8.82 10.26
N ASN A 147 -30.86 8.83 11.14
CA ASN A 147 -30.61 8.74 12.58
C ASN A 147 -29.98 7.38 12.91
N VAL A 148 -28.83 7.40 13.59
CA VAL A 148 -28.15 6.17 14.04
C VAL A 148 -27.99 6.25 15.55
N LEU A 149 -28.60 5.30 16.28
CA LEU A 149 -28.47 5.19 17.74
C LEU A 149 -28.79 6.51 18.49
N GLY A 150 -29.76 7.29 18.00
CA GLY A 150 -30.15 8.58 18.57
C GLY A 150 -29.30 9.78 18.14
N LEU A 151 -28.29 9.58 17.28
CA LEU A 151 -27.52 10.65 16.65
C LEU A 151 -28.10 11.03 15.30
N ASP A 152 -28.43 12.31 15.14
CA ASP A 152 -28.94 12.84 13.87
C ASP A 152 -27.83 13.18 12.89
N LEU A 153 -27.54 12.24 11.99
CA LEU A 153 -26.53 12.40 10.95
C LEU A 153 -27.01 13.26 9.78
N GLU A 154 -28.29 13.63 9.69
CA GLU A 154 -28.73 14.64 8.72
C GLU A 154 -28.10 16.01 9.01
N SER A 155 -27.84 16.30 10.29
CA SER A 155 -27.10 17.48 10.75
C SER A 155 -25.63 17.42 10.36
N ASP A 156 -25.15 18.44 9.63
CA ASP A 156 -23.76 18.51 9.14
C ASP A 156 -22.71 18.47 10.29
N PRO A 157 -22.90 19.14 11.44
CA PRO A 157 -22.05 18.98 12.62
C PRO A 157 -21.95 17.55 13.14
N THR A 158 -23.09 16.85 13.31
CA THR A 158 -23.10 15.47 13.80
C THR A 158 -22.41 14.54 12.81
N TYR A 159 -22.65 14.75 11.51
CA TYR A 159 -22.01 13.98 10.46
C TYR A 159 -20.49 14.18 10.45
N TYR A 160 -20.02 15.42 10.61
CA TYR A 160 -18.59 15.71 10.74
C TYR A 160 -17.95 14.91 11.89
N TRP A 161 -18.55 14.93 13.08
CA TRP A 161 -18.02 14.20 14.24
C TRP A 161 -18.05 12.68 14.05
N ALA A 162 -19.08 12.14 13.38
CA ALA A 162 -19.11 10.72 13.01
C ALA A 162 -17.97 10.35 12.06
N VAL A 163 -17.73 11.18 11.02
CA VAL A 163 -16.61 11.02 10.08
C VAL A 163 -15.27 11.14 10.81
N ALA A 164 -15.10 12.11 11.70
CA ALA A 164 -13.89 12.29 12.50
C ALA A 164 -13.62 11.09 13.44
N ALA A 165 -14.67 10.50 14.02
CA ALA A 165 -14.54 9.28 14.82
C ALA A 165 -14.07 8.09 13.97
N ILE A 166 -14.65 7.90 12.79
CA ILE A 166 -14.22 6.87 11.83
C ILE A 166 -12.78 7.12 11.39
N ALA A 167 -12.43 8.36 11.06
CA ALA A 167 -11.07 8.76 10.66
C ALA A 167 -10.05 8.45 11.76
N THR A 168 -10.40 8.75 13.03
CA THR A 168 -9.55 8.44 14.19
C THR A 168 -9.34 6.93 14.33
N ALA A 169 -10.41 6.14 14.21
CA ALA A 169 -10.34 4.68 14.24
C ALA A 169 -9.48 4.14 13.09
N THR A 170 -9.68 4.63 11.86
CA THR A 170 -8.86 4.25 10.70
C THR A 170 -7.39 4.62 10.89
N CYS A 171 -7.10 5.83 11.38
CA CYS A 171 -5.75 6.29 11.69
C CYS A 171 -5.08 5.37 12.71
N TYR A 172 -5.77 5.04 13.80
CA TYR A 172 -5.27 4.11 14.81
C TYR A 172 -4.99 2.71 14.26
N LEU A 173 -5.92 2.14 13.48
CA LEU A 173 -5.76 0.82 12.86
C LEU A 173 -4.58 0.78 11.89
N LEU A 174 -4.41 1.82 11.07
CA LEU A 174 -3.27 1.94 10.17
C LEU A 174 -1.95 2.08 10.94
N TRP A 175 -1.91 2.90 11.99
CA TRP A 175 -0.75 3.03 12.87
C TRP A 175 -0.36 1.67 13.48
N ARG A 176 -1.35 0.90 13.94
CA ARG A 176 -1.14 -0.45 14.50
C ARG A 176 -0.64 -1.43 13.44
N PHE A 177 -1.18 -1.36 12.21
CA PHE A 177 -0.79 -2.19 11.08
C PHE A 177 0.65 -1.92 10.64
N HIS A 178 1.05 -0.65 10.49
CA HIS A 178 2.42 -0.30 10.10
C HIS A 178 3.48 -0.75 11.11
N ARG A 179 3.10 -0.84 12.40
CA ARG A 179 3.96 -1.36 13.48
C ARG A 179 3.85 -2.87 13.69
N SER A 180 3.03 -3.56 12.91
CA SER A 180 2.91 -5.02 12.97
C SER A 180 4.01 -5.69 12.12
N PRO A 181 4.29 -6.99 12.33
CA PRO A 181 5.21 -7.74 11.47
C PRO A 181 4.84 -7.66 9.98
N ALA A 182 3.54 -7.66 9.65
CA ALA A 182 3.09 -7.52 8.26
C ALA A 182 3.49 -6.16 7.65
N GLY A 183 3.38 -5.08 8.42
CA GLY A 183 3.85 -3.75 8.01
C GLY A 183 5.35 -3.70 7.77
N THR A 184 6.13 -4.30 8.67
CA THR A 184 7.60 -4.41 8.53
C THR A 184 8.00 -5.21 7.29
N VAL A 185 7.29 -6.31 7.00
CA VAL A 185 7.53 -7.12 5.79
C VAL A 185 7.22 -6.34 4.52
N LEU A 186 6.16 -5.52 4.49
CA LEU A 186 5.88 -4.64 3.34
C LEU A 186 7.03 -3.65 3.08
N VAL A 187 7.58 -3.06 4.15
CA VAL A 187 8.75 -2.18 4.02
C VAL A 187 9.96 -2.97 3.49
N ALA A 188 10.20 -4.19 3.99
CA ALA A 188 11.28 -5.04 3.49
C ALA A 188 11.09 -5.39 1.99
N ILE A 189 9.85 -5.64 1.55
CA ILE A 189 9.50 -5.88 0.14
C ILE A 189 9.81 -4.64 -0.71
N ARG A 190 9.49 -3.44 -0.21
CA ARG A 190 9.79 -2.17 -0.90
C ARG A 190 11.29 -1.98 -1.10
N GLU A 191 12.10 -2.26 -0.08
CA GLU A 191 13.56 -2.09 -0.17
C GLU A 191 14.19 -3.14 -1.10
N ASN A 192 13.82 -4.42 -0.96
CA ASN A 192 14.27 -5.48 -1.84
C ASN A 192 13.35 -6.72 -1.74
N GLU A 193 12.41 -6.86 -2.68
CA GLU A 193 11.48 -8.00 -2.73
C GLU A 193 12.20 -9.35 -2.80
N GLU A 194 13.28 -9.45 -3.57
CA GLU A 194 14.02 -10.69 -3.74
C GLU A 194 14.68 -11.13 -2.43
N ARG A 195 15.34 -10.22 -1.72
CA ARG A 195 15.92 -10.48 -0.40
C ARG A 195 14.86 -10.87 0.62
N ALA A 196 13.68 -10.23 0.59
CA ALA A 196 12.57 -10.59 1.48
C ALA A 196 12.10 -12.05 1.25
N ARG A 197 12.13 -12.54 0.00
CA ARG A 197 11.82 -13.95 -0.29
C ARG A 197 12.87 -14.91 0.28
N PHE A 198 14.15 -14.56 0.15
CA PHE A 198 15.26 -15.32 0.77
C PHE A 198 15.26 -15.30 2.29
N LEU A 199 14.50 -14.41 2.92
CA LEU A 199 14.25 -14.42 4.37
C LEU A 199 13.05 -15.30 4.77
N GLY A 200 12.43 -16.02 3.83
CA GLY A 200 11.29 -16.89 4.09
C GLY A 200 9.91 -16.22 3.95
N TYR A 201 9.83 -14.95 3.53
CA TYR A 201 8.53 -14.27 3.44
C TYR A 201 7.85 -14.52 2.09
N PRO A 202 6.60 -15.05 2.06
CA PRO A 202 5.81 -15.16 0.84
C PRO A 202 5.31 -13.79 0.38
N THR A 203 6.16 -13.03 -0.32
CA THR A 203 5.95 -11.60 -0.63
C THR A 203 4.64 -11.31 -1.36
N ASN A 204 4.18 -12.19 -2.25
CA ASN A 204 2.91 -12.03 -2.96
C ASN A 204 1.69 -12.02 -2.02
N ARG A 205 1.71 -12.82 -0.93
CA ARG A 205 0.62 -12.83 0.05
C ARG A 205 0.57 -11.51 0.83
N TYR A 206 1.72 -11.00 1.25
CA TYR A 206 1.81 -9.71 1.93
C TYR A 206 1.40 -8.54 1.03
N LYS A 207 1.82 -8.55 -0.24
CA LYS A 207 1.36 -7.57 -1.23
C LYS A 207 -0.16 -7.61 -1.43
N LEU A 208 -0.77 -8.79 -1.46
CA LEU A 208 -2.23 -8.94 -1.58
C LEU A 208 -2.95 -8.43 -0.34
N ILE A 209 -2.47 -8.75 0.87
CA ILE A 209 -3.02 -8.21 2.13
C ILE A 209 -2.94 -6.68 2.13
N GLY A 210 -1.79 -6.12 1.75
CA GLY A 210 -1.60 -4.68 1.64
C GLY A 210 -2.53 -4.03 0.60
N PHE A 211 -2.77 -4.70 -0.53
CA PHE A 211 -3.65 -4.22 -1.59
C PHE A 211 -5.12 -4.20 -1.15
N VAL A 212 -5.60 -5.29 -0.57
CA VAL A 212 -6.98 -5.38 -0.05
C VAL A 212 -7.19 -4.37 1.08
N LEU A 213 -6.28 -4.30 2.05
CA LEU A 213 -6.36 -3.32 3.15
C LEU A 213 -6.40 -1.89 2.62
N SER A 214 -5.53 -1.56 1.66
CA SER A 214 -5.46 -0.25 1.04
C SER A 214 -6.78 0.11 0.34
N ALA A 215 -7.32 -0.80 -0.49
CA ALA A 215 -8.59 -0.61 -1.16
C ALA A 215 -9.77 -0.50 -0.19
N SER A 216 -9.81 -1.29 0.89
CA SER A 216 -10.85 -1.22 1.92
C SER A 216 -10.83 0.11 2.67
N VAL A 217 -9.65 0.66 2.97
CA VAL A 217 -9.55 1.99 3.60
C VAL A 217 -10.01 3.08 2.65
N VAL A 218 -9.67 2.98 1.36
CA VAL A 218 -10.20 3.91 0.35
C VAL A 218 -11.71 3.74 0.17
N ALA A 219 -12.26 2.54 0.34
CA ALA A 219 -13.70 2.30 0.30
C ALA A 219 -14.44 2.99 1.45
N ILE A 220 -13.85 3.03 2.65
CA ILE A 220 -14.38 3.83 3.76
C ILE A 220 -14.53 5.29 3.31
N ALA A 221 -13.49 5.86 2.71
CA ALA A 221 -13.53 7.24 2.22
C ALA A 221 -14.61 7.44 1.14
N GLY A 222 -14.67 6.57 0.13
CA GLY A 222 -15.68 6.66 -0.93
C GLY A 222 -17.12 6.57 -0.42
N ALA A 223 -17.38 5.65 0.52
CA ALA A 223 -18.68 5.52 1.15
C ALA A 223 -19.04 6.75 2.01
N LEU A 224 -18.10 7.34 2.75
CA LEU A 224 -18.35 8.59 3.48
C LEU A 224 -18.56 9.78 2.54
N SER A 225 -17.88 9.81 1.40
CA SER A 225 -18.02 10.87 0.39
C SER A 225 -19.44 10.91 -0.17
N VAL A 226 -20.01 9.76 -0.51
CA VAL A 226 -21.35 9.73 -1.13
C VAL A 226 -22.43 10.22 -0.19
N PHE A 227 -22.34 9.91 1.11
CA PHE A 227 -23.24 10.47 2.12
C PHE A 227 -22.96 11.95 2.38
N ASN A 228 -21.71 12.43 2.21
CA ASN A 228 -21.40 13.85 2.32
C ASN A 228 -22.11 14.65 1.22
N HIS A 229 -21.92 14.25 -0.04
CA HIS A 229 -22.43 14.94 -1.23
C HIS A 229 -23.87 14.59 -1.57
N ARG A 230 -24.42 13.51 -1.00
CA ARG A 230 -25.77 12.98 -1.27
C ARG A 230 -26.00 12.59 -2.74
N PHE A 231 -24.91 12.29 -3.45
CA PHE A 231 -24.90 12.00 -4.87
C PHE A 231 -23.69 11.13 -5.22
N ALA A 232 -23.90 10.09 -6.03
CA ALA A 232 -22.84 9.25 -6.57
C ALA A 232 -22.65 9.54 -8.08
N SER A 233 -21.43 9.84 -8.51
CA SER A 233 -21.08 10.08 -9.91
C SER A 233 -19.97 9.14 -10.39
N ALA A 234 -19.78 9.06 -11.70
CA ALA A 234 -18.73 8.24 -12.32
C ALA A 234 -17.34 8.88 -12.24
N GLU A 235 -17.26 10.19 -11.98
CA GLU A 235 -16.04 10.98 -12.02
C GLU A 235 -14.92 10.46 -11.08
N PRO A 236 -15.20 10.00 -9.85
CA PRO A 236 -14.16 9.39 -9.01
C PRO A 236 -13.58 8.09 -9.56
N LEU A 237 -14.26 7.39 -10.47
CA LEU A 237 -13.70 6.23 -11.18
C LEU A 237 -12.77 6.62 -12.33
N ALA A 238 -12.71 7.90 -12.72
CA ALA A 238 -11.83 8.35 -13.78
C ALA A 238 -10.37 8.19 -13.40
N VAL A 239 -9.53 7.93 -14.41
CA VAL A 239 -8.08 7.79 -14.24
C VAL A 239 -7.44 9.06 -13.69
N ALA A 240 -7.98 10.23 -14.06
CA ALA A 240 -7.50 11.52 -13.57
C ALA A 240 -7.56 11.61 -12.05
N PHE A 241 -8.70 11.22 -11.44
CA PHE A 241 -8.88 11.23 -9.99
C PHE A 241 -7.93 10.30 -9.25
N SER A 242 -7.66 9.10 -9.80
CA SER A 242 -6.60 8.22 -9.27
C SER A 242 -5.22 8.90 -9.28
N GLY A 243 -4.92 9.67 -10.35
CA GLY A 243 -3.70 10.48 -10.45
C GLY A 243 -3.63 11.59 -9.40
N GLU A 244 -4.75 12.27 -9.14
CA GLU A 244 -4.86 13.27 -8.08
C GLU A 244 -4.58 12.68 -6.70
N LEU A 245 -5.14 11.50 -6.37
CA LEU A 245 -4.86 10.82 -5.09
C LEU A 245 -3.36 10.49 -4.94
N VAL A 246 -2.72 10.01 -6.01
CA VAL A 246 -1.26 9.77 -6.00
C VAL A 246 -0.50 11.08 -5.76
N ALA A 247 -0.90 12.17 -6.41
CA ALA A 247 -0.30 13.48 -6.23
C ALA A 247 -0.46 14.01 -4.80
N MET A 248 -1.65 13.88 -4.19
CA MET A 248 -1.89 14.23 -2.79
C MET A 248 -0.92 13.49 -1.85
N VAL A 249 -0.77 12.17 -2.02
CA VAL A 249 0.13 11.37 -1.19
C VAL A 249 1.59 11.77 -1.34
N VAL A 250 2.03 12.02 -2.58
CA VAL A 250 3.43 12.42 -2.87
C VAL A 250 3.71 13.83 -2.34
N ILE A 251 2.84 14.81 -2.62
CA ILE A 251 2.97 16.19 -2.16
C ILE A 251 2.95 16.23 -0.63
N GLY A 252 2.02 15.54 0.02
CA GLY A 252 1.95 15.46 1.48
C GLY A 252 3.17 14.81 2.12
N GLY A 253 3.79 13.85 1.42
CA GLY A 253 5.00 13.16 1.83
C GLY A 253 4.72 11.70 2.19
N MET A 254 4.83 10.81 1.20
CA MET A 254 4.52 9.38 1.30
C MET A 254 5.31 8.61 2.37
N ARG A 255 6.50 9.11 2.76
CA ARG A 255 7.35 8.49 3.80
C ARG A 255 6.96 8.88 5.23
N SER A 256 6.06 9.86 5.40
CA SER A 256 5.50 10.24 6.69
C SER A 256 4.17 9.55 6.91
N PHE A 257 3.86 9.21 8.17
CA PHE A 257 2.59 8.57 8.51
C PHE A 257 1.39 9.50 8.28
N LEU A 258 1.47 10.76 8.72
CA LEU A 258 0.41 11.78 8.50
C LEU A 258 0.63 12.63 7.24
N GLY A 259 1.74 12.46 6.54
CA GLY A 259 2.03 13.19 5.30
C GLY A 259 0.89 13.13 4.28
N PRO A 260 0.34 11.94 3.95
CA PRO A 260 -0.80 11.83 3.05
C PRO A 260 -2.03 12.64 3.46
N ALA A 261 -2.33 12.72 4.76
CA ALA A 261 -3.44 13.53 5.28
C ALA A 261 -3.19 15.04 5.10
N LEU A 262 -1.95 15.50 5.30
CA LEU A 262 -1.57 16.88 5.01
C LEU A 262 -1.65 17.19 3.51
N GLY A 263 -1.33 16.21 2.66
CA GLY A 263 -1.50 16.33 1.21
C GLY A 263 -2.95 16.50 0.78
N ALA A 264 -3.87 15.77 1.41
CA ALA A 264 -5.32 15.92 1.21
C ALA A 264 -5.82 17.31 1.65
N LEU A 265 -5.40 17.79 2.83
CA LEU A 265 -5.71 19.14 3.29
C LEU A 265 -5.20 20.20 2.29
N PHE A 266 -3.93 20.09 1.89
CA PHE A 266 -3.33 20.98 0.93
C PHE A 266 -4.10 20.99 -0.40
N PHE A 267 -4.45 19.81 -0.92
CA PHE A 267 -5.20 19.69 -2.16
C PHE A 267 -6.56 20.37 -2.08
N ILE A 268 -7.32 20.17 -1.01
CA ILE A 268 -8.63 20.82 -0.87
C ILE A 268 -8.47 22.33 -0.82
N LEU A 269 -7.57 22.87 0.01
CA LEU A 269 -7.33 24.31 0.06
C LEU A 269 -6.89 24.84 -1.32
N PHE A 270 -5.96 24.14 -1.96
CA PHE A 270 -5.46 24.51 -3.28
C PHE A 270 -6.59 24.53 -4.33
N ARG A 271 -7.43 23.49 -4.36
CA ARG A 271 -8.57 23.39 -5.27
C ARG A 271 -9.61 24.47 -4.99
N GLU A 272 -10.04 24.64 -3.74
CA GLU A 272 -11.08 25.60 -3.37
C GLU A 272 -10.62 27.04 -3.68
N PHE A 273 -9.40 27.43 -3.30
CA PHE A 273 -8.94 28.79 -3.57
C PHE A 273 -8.62 29.03 -5.04
N LEU A 274 -7.98 28.09 -5.72
CA LEU A 274 -7.53 28.31 -7.09
C LEU A 274 -8.69 28.21 -8.10
N SER A 275 -9.72 27.40 -7.81
CA SER A 275 -10.91 27.30 -8.65
C SER A 275 -11.72 28.61 -8.73
N ILE A 276 -11.60 29.49 -7.72
CA ILE A 276 -12.18 30.84 -7.74
C ILE A 276 -11.56 31.70 -8.86
N TRP A 277 -10.27 31.52 -9.14
CA TRP A 277 -9.53 32.33 -10.10
C TRP A 277 -9.49 31.72 -11.50
N THR A 278 -9.44 30.39 -11.59
CA THR A 278 -9.31 29.71 -12.88
C THR A 278 -9.98 28.34 -12.92
N PRO A 279 -10.70 28.02 -14.00
CA PRO A 279 -11.24 26.67 -14.18
C PRO A 279 -10.13 25.64 -14.44
N HIS A 280 -8.94 26.07 -14.85
CA HIS A 280 -7.80 25.19 -15.16
C HIS A 280 -6.91 24.90 -13.95
N TRP A 281 -7.46 24.93 -12.73
CA TRP A 281 -6.69 24.72 -11.49
C TRP A 281 -5.91 23.39 -11.49
N LEU A 282 -6.43 22.35 -12.16
CA LEU A 282 -5.78 21.04 -12.29
C LEU A 282 -4.45 21.10 -13.05
N PHE A 283 -4.31 22.00 -14.04
CA PHE A 283 -3.05 22.22 -14.75
C PHE A 283 -1.96 22.72 -13.79
N TYR A 284 -2.29 23.73 -12.98
CA TYR A 284 -1.36 24.29 -11.98
C TYR A 284 -1.05 23.28 -10.87
N PHE A 285 -2.03 22.47 -10.46
CA PHE A 285 -1.81 21.38 -9.53
C PHE A 285 -0.82 20.34 -10.11
N GLY A 286 -0.98 19.97 -11.38
CA GLY A 286 -0.06 19.08 -12.09
C GLY A 286 1.36 19.63 -12.19
N LEU A 287 1.51 20.92 -12.50
CA LEU A 287 2.82 21.59 -12.52
C LEU A 287 3.49 21.56 -11.13
N LEU A 288 2.73 21.88 -10.08
CA LEU A 288 3.20 21.84 -8.70
C LEU A 288 3.63 20.41 -8.31
N PHE A 289 2.81 19.41 -8.66
CA PHE A 289 3.09 18.00 -8.42
C PHE A 289 4.41 17.55 -9.06
N VAL A 290 4.62 17.88 -10.34
CA VAL A 290 5.89 17.61 -11.05
C VAL A 290 7.05 18.31 -10.34
N GLY A 291 6.85 19.57 -9.91
CA GLY A 291 7.83 20.30 -9.11
C GLY A 291 8.22 19.57 -7.81
N PHE A 292 7.24 19.05 -7.06
CA PHE A 292 7.51 18.26 -5.84
C PHE A 292 8.29 16.98 -6.15
N ILE A 293 7.95 16.25 -7.22
CA ILE A 293 8.69 15.04 -7.62
C ILE A 293 10.16 15.36 -7.93
N VAL A 294 10.41 16.45 -8.67
CA VAL A 294 11.76 16.82 -9.13
C VAL A 294 12.60 17.40 -7.99
N PHE A 295 12.04 18.32 -7.20
CA PHE A 295 12.82 19.13 -6.25
C PHE A 295 12.70 18.69 -4.79
N SER A 296 11.60 18.03 -4.39
CA SER A 296 11.34 17.67 -2.99
C SER A 296 10.63 16.32 -2.86
N PRO A 297 11.35 15.19 -3.09
CA PRO A 297 10.78 13.85 -3.05
C PRO A 297 10.28 13.41 -1.65
N THR A 298 10.55 14.22 -0.62
CA THR A 298 10.05 14.03 0.75
C THR A 298 8.73 14.75 1.03
N GLY A 299 8.18 15.50 0.07
CA GLY A 299 6.92 16.23 0.19
C GLY A 299 6.96 17.38 1.20
N LEU A 300 5.78 17.91 1.55
CA LEU A 300 5.56 19.02 2.49
C LEU A 300 6.16 18.73 3.87
N VAL A 301 6.00 17.50 4.38
CA VAL A 301 6.60 17.10 5.67
C VAL A 301 8.12 17.20 5.63
N GLY A 302 8.74 16.84 4.50
CA GLY A 302 10.18 16.95 4.31
C GLY A 302 10.67 18.40 4.26
N VAL A 303 9.94 19.27 3.57
CA VAL A 303 10.23 20.72 3.51
C VAL A 303 10.12 21.33 4.91
N ALA A 304 9.02 21.09 5.62
CA ALA A 304 8.84 21.56 6.99
C ALA A 304 9.95 21.05 7.92
N GLY A 305 10.33 19.78 7.79
CA GLY A 305 11.45 19.19 8.55
C GLY A 305 12.79 19.86 8.25
N ARG A 306 13.07 20.24 6.99
CA ARG A 306 14.31 20.93 6.59
C ARG A 306 14.34 22.37 7.09
N VAL A 307 13.22 23.09 7.01
CA VAL A 307 13.08 24.46 7.50
C VAL A 307 13.14 24.54 9.02
N LEU A 308 12.56 23.57 9.73
CA LEU A 308 12.57 23.49 11.19
C LEU A 308 13.83 22.81 11.74
N SER A 309 14.69 22.25 10.88
CA SER A 309 15.92 21.55 11.29
C SER A 309 16.92 22.40 12.09
N PRO A 310 17.06 23.72 11.89
CA PRO A 310 17.93 24.55 12.73
C PRO A 310 17.41 24.70 14.16
N PHE A 311 16.09 24.59 14.36
CA PHE A 311 15.43 24.76 15.65
C PHE A 311 15.24 23.44 16.40
N ARG A 312 15.29 22.30 15.69
CA ARG A 312 15.33 20.97 16.29
C ARG A 312 16.78 20.56 16.53
N LYS A 313 17.20 20.51 17.80
CA LYS A 313 18.45 19.80 18.16
C LYS A 313 18.35 18.38 17.60
N ARG A 314 19.13 18.11 16.56
CA ARG A 314 19.32 16.75 16.06
C ARG A 314 20.03 16.03 17.19
N ILE A 315 19.29 15.25 17.98
CA ILE A 315 19.91 14.28 18.87
C ILE A 315 20.55 13.29 17.90
N ILE A 316 21.82 13.54 17.59
CA ILE A 316 22.67 12.56 16.96
C ILE A 316 22.82 11.50 18.04
N GLU A 317 21.93 10.52 18.07
CA GLU A 317 22.22 9.25 18.70
C GLU A 317 23.44 8.73 17.93
N ALA A 318 24.61 9.01 18.48
CA ALA A 318 25.91 8.67 17.93
C ALA A 318 25.88 7.18 17.61
N ALA A 319 25.68 6.89 16.31
CA ALA A 319 25.53 5.57 15.73
C ALA A 319 24.54 4.65 16.48
N ALA A 320 23.33 4.52 15.95
CA ALA A 320 22.38 3.44 16.30
C ALA A 320 23.01 2.01 16.24
N MET A 321 24.21 1.86 15.69
CA MET A 321 25.02 0.64 15.68
C MET A 321 26.22 0.65 16.66
N ALA A 322 26.70 1.80 17.14
CA ALA A 322 27.89 1.88 18.01
C ALA A 322 27.63 1.36 19.43
N GLY A 323 26.39 1.40 19.90
CA GLY A 323 25.99 0.80 21.18
C GLY A 323 25.55 -0.66 21.07
N ARG A 324 25.54 -1.26 19.86
CA ARG A 324 25.06 -2.63 19.66
C ARG A 324 26.14 -3.62 20.09
N GLN A 325 26.25 -3.84 21.40
CA GLN A 325 26.93 -5.03 21.90
C GLN A 325 26.11 -6.24 21.44
N ILE A 326 26.67 -7.05 20.53
CA ILE A 326 26.20 -8.42 20.37
C ILE A 326 26.35 -9.01 21.78
N ALA A 327 25.23 -9.27 22.45
CA ALA A 327 25.28 -9.83 23.79
C ALA A 327 26.22 -11.05 23.73
N ALA A 328 27.30 -11.04 24.51
CA ALA A 328 28.31 -12.09 24.47
C ALA A 328 27.67 -13.48 24.71
N ASP A 329 26.51 -13.49 25.36
CA ASP A 329 25.72 -14.66 25.72
C ASP A 329 24.51 -14.91 24.81
N ALA A 330 24.39 -14.19 23.67
CA ALA A 330 23.33 -14.44 22.69
C ALA A 330 23.48 -15.84 22.10
N LYS A 331 22.85 -16.83 22.74
CA LYS A 331 22.80 -18.20 22.26
C LYS A 331 22.05 -18.20 20.94
N LEU A 332 22.75 -18.52 19.86
CA LEU A 332 22.13 -18.86 18.58
C LEU A 332 20.96 -19.83 18.85
N PRO A 333 19.75 -19.52 18.38
CA PRO A 333 18.61 -20.42 18.49
C PRO A 333 18.99 -21.84 18.04
N GLN A 334 18.51 -22.86 18.75
CA GLN A 334 18.86 -24.27 18.47
C GLN A 334 18.59 -24.65 17.00
N ILE A 335 17.59 -24.05 16.36
CA ILE A 335 17.28 -24.27 14.94
C ILE A 335 18.43 -23.91 13.98
N TYR A 336 19.33 -23.00 14.38
CA TYR A 336 20.51 -22.61 13.61
C TYR A 336 21.78 -23.36 14.03
N ARG A 337 21.69 -24.21 15.06
CA ARG A 337 22.79 -25.06 15.53
C ARG A 337 22.57 -26.47 15.00
N ARG A 338 23.55 -26.99 14.27
CA ARG A 338 23.62 -28.43 13.96
C ARG A 338 24.47 -29.13 15.00
N ASP A 339 23.88 -30.12 15.67
CA ASP A 339 24.48 -30.81 16.81
C ASP A 339 25.72 -31.65 16.45
N ALA A 340 25.81 -32.17 15.22
CA ALA A 340 26.95 -32.97 14.74
C ALA A 340 27.38 -32.61 13.32
N ALA A 341 28.67 -32.75 13.01
CA ALA A 341 29.16 -32.77 11.65
C ALA A 341 28.71 -34.06 10.96
N SER A 342 28.10 -33.92 9.79
CA SER A 342 27.80 -35.06 8.92
C SER A 342 28.89 -35.20 7.87
N GLU A 343 29.38 -36.41 7.62
CA GLU A 343 30.26 -36.68 6.48
C GLU A 343 29.51 -36.62 5.13
N ALA A 344 28.18 -36.77 5.17
CA ALA A 344 27.35 -36.66 3.97
C ALA A 344 27.34 -35.22 3.43
N PRO A 345 27.26 -35.03 2.10
CA PRO A 345 27.14 -33.69 1.53
C PRO A 345 25.85 -33.03 2.04
N VAL A 346 25.97 -31.79 2.49
CA VAL A 346 24.83 -30.98 2.91
C VAL A 346 24.05 -30.50 1.71
N LEU A 347 24.71 -30.11 0.63
CA LEU A 347 24.05 -29.75 -0.63
C LEU A 347 24.54 -30.70 -1.71
N LEU A 348 23.61 -31.37 -2.37
CA LEU A 348 23.86 -32.27 -3.48
C LEU A 348 23.04 -31.81 -4.68
N ALA A 349 23.69 -31.65 -5.82
CA ALA A 349 23.06 -31.36 -7.09
C ALA A 349 23.53 -32.37 -8.12
N ARG A 350 22.59 -32.93 -8.89
CA ARG A 350 22.88 -33.94 -9.91
C ARG A 350 22.23 -33.60 -11.24
N GLY A 351 23.02 -33.61 -12.30
CA GLY A 351 22.58 -33.39 -13.68
C GLY A 351 21.77 -32.11 -13.85
N LEU A 352 22.14 -31.02 -13.18
CA LEU A 352 21.39 -29.77 -13.27
C LEU A 352 21.43 -29.21 -14.69
N ILE A 353 20.26 -28.86 -15.21
CA ILE A 353 20.10 -28.23 -16.52
C ILE A 353 19.22 -27.00 -16.38
N LYS A 354 19.64 -25.89 -16.99
CA LYS A 354 18.81 -24.71 -17.19
C LYS A 354 19.00 -24.09 -18.57
N ARG A 355 17.88 -23.91 -19.26
CA ARG A 355 17.77 -23.33 -20.59
C ARG A 355 16.98 -22.02 -20.52
N PHE A 356 17.46 -21.01 -21.24
CA PHE A 356 16.76 -19.76 -21.47
C PHE A 356 16.62 -19.55 -22.97
N GLY A 357 15.42 -19.80 -23.50
CA GLY A 357 15.21 -19.85 -24.95
C GLY A 357 16.12 -20.92 -25.58
N GLY A 358 16.95 -20.52 -26.56
CA GLY A 358 17.89 -21.42 -27.23
C GLY A 358 19.24 -21.61 -26.51
N ILE A 359 19.47 -20.98 -25.35
CA ILE A 359 20.78 -21.02 -24.66
C ILE A 359 20.73 -21.99 -23.48
N HIS A 360 21.66 -22.95 -23.46
CA HIS A 360 21.93 -23.81 -22.31
C HIS A 360 22.84 -23.06 -21.33
N ALA A 361 22.26 -22.41 -20.33
CA ALA A 361 23.01 -21.64 -19.35
C ALA A 361 23.68 -22.51 -18.28
N VAL A 362 23.12 -23.69 -18.02
CA VAL A 362 23.68 -24.75 -17.18
C VAL A 362 23.35 -26.08 -17.86
N ASP A 363 24.33 -26.96 -18.05
CA ASP A 363 24.17 -28.20 -18.83
C ASP A 363 24.87 -29.38 -18.13
N GLY A 364 24.12 -30.13 -17.33
CA GLY A 364 24.58 -31.37 -16.70
C GLY A 364 25.54 -31.18 -15.53
N ILE A 365 25.35 -30.15 -14.69
CA ILE A 365 26.25 -29.92 -13.54
C ILE A 365 25.93 -30.89 -12.38
N ASP A 366 26.95 -31.61 -11.92
CA ASP A 366 26.98 -32.34 -10.65
C ASP A 366 27.81 -31.58 -9.61
N LEU A 367 27.28 -31.39 -8.41
CA LEU A 367 27.95 -30.68 -7.32
C LEU A 367 27.62 -31.35 -5.96
N ALA A 368 28.62 -31.51 -5.11
CA ALA A 368 28.44 -31.98 -3.74
C ALA A 368 29.22 -31.08 -2.78
N VAL A 369 28.53 -30.42 -1.85
CA VAL A 369 29.12 -29.53 -0.84
C VAL A 369 29.02 -30.20 0.52
N LYS A 370 30.17 -30.46 1.15
CA LYS A 370 30.26 -31.06 2.49
C LYS A 370 29.92 -30.06 3.60
N ASP A 371 29.47 -30.55 4.74
CA ASP A 371 29.22 -29.71 5.91
C ASP A 371 30.49 -28.94 6.33
N ARG A 372 30.33 -27.70 6.77
CA ARG A 372 31.42 -26.83 7.25
C ARG A 372 32.61 -26.66 6.28
N THR A 373 32.36 -26.74 4.97
CA THR A 373 33.39 -26.48 3.94
C THR A 373 33.10 -25.22 3.13
N LEU A 374 34.15 -24.54 2.67
CA LEU A 374 34.03 -23.41 1.75
C LEU A 374 34.26 -23.90 0.31
N HIS A 375 33.26 -23.71 -0.55
CA HIS A 375 33.35 -24.02 -1.97
C HIS A 375 33.26 -22.72 -2.78
N ALA A 376 34.15 -22.55 -3.75
CA ALA A 376 34.16 -21.40 -4.66
C ALA A 376 33.86 -21.85 -6.09
N LEU A 377 32.86 -21.24 -6.72
CA LEU A 377 32.53 -21.45 -8.13
C LEU A 377 33.13 -20.30 -8.97
N ILE A 378 34.13 -20.61 -9.79
CA ILE A 378 34.92 -19.63 -10.56
C ILE A 378 34.81 -19.95 -12.06
N GLY A 379 34.95 -18.94 -12.91
CA GLY A 379 34.84 -19.07 -14.37
C GLY A 379 34.61 -17.72 -15.06
N PRO A 380 34.71 -17.64 -16.39
CA PRO A 380 34.56 -16.39 -17.13
C PRO A 380 33.13 -15.82 -17.06
N ASN A 381 32.96 -14.55 -17.42
CA ASN A 381 31.63 -13.94 -17.54
C ASN A 381 30.80 -14.69 -18.58
N GLY A 382 29.55 -15.01 -18.26
CA GLY A 382 28.69 -15.83 -19.11
C GLY A 382 28.79 -17.35 -18.92
N ALA A 383 29.74 -17.86 -18.12
CA ALA A 383 29.91 -19.30 -17.87
C ALA A 383 28.81 -19.96 -17.01
N GLY A 384 27.66 -19.30 -16.79
CA GLY A 384 26.54 -19.88 -16.05
C GLY A 384 26.67 -19.89 -14.52
N LYS A 385 27.73 -19.31 -13.93
CA LYS A 385 27.96 -19.30 -12.46
C LYS A 385 26.76 -18.79 -11.65
N THR A 386 26.27 -17.60 -12.00
CA THR A 386 25.12 -16.98 -11.34
C THR A 386 23.85 -17.81 -11.57
N THR A 387 23.70 -18.41 -12.76
CA THR A 387 22.58 -19.30 -13.06
C THR A 387 22.61 -20.55 -12.19
N ALA A 388 23.77 -21.21 -12.07
CA ALA A 388 23.95 -22.38 -11.21
C ALA A 388 23.62 -22.04 -9.75
N PHE A 389 24.11 -20.90 -9.25
CA PHE A 389 23.76 -20.43 -7.90
C PHE A 389 22.26 -20.15 -7.73
N ASN A 390 21.62 -19.55 -8.73
CA ASN A 390 20.18 -19.26 -8.72
C ASN A 390 19.30 -20.52 -8.78
N LEU A 391 19.80 -21.61 -9.38
CA LEU A 391 19.15 -22.92 -9.31
C LEU A 391 19.24 -23.50 -7.90
N LEU A 392 20.45 -23.54 -7.32
CA LEU A 392 20.71 -24.09 -5.99
C LEU A 392 19.94 -23.35 -4.88
N SER A 393 19.76 -22.05 -5.06
CA SER A 393 19.04 -21.18 -4.12
C SER A 393 17.52 -21.11 -4.36
N GLY A 394 17.01 -21.81 -5.38
CA GLY A 394 15.57 -21.86 -5.71
C GLY A 394 15.02 -20.62 -6.41
N LEU A 395 15.86 -19.64 -6.78
CA LEU A 395 15.42 -18.46 -7.53
C LEU A 395 14.88 -18.84 -8.91
N PHE A 396 15.50 -19.83 -9.55
CA PHE A 396 15.02 -20.43 -10.79
C PHE A 396 14.77 -21.93 -10.60
N PRO A 397 13.63 -22.46 -11.08
CA PRO A 397 13.45 -23.91 -11.11
C PRO A 397 14.39 -24.52 -12.17
N PRO A 398 15.03 -25.66 -11.88
CA PRO A 398 15.77 -26.42 -12.88
C PRO A 398 14.82 -26.99 -13.94
N ASP A 399 15.28 -27.11 -15.19
CA ASP A 399 14.48 -27.77 -16.25
C ASP A 399 14.68 -29.29 -16.21
N ALA A 400 15.84 -29.75 -15.71
CA ALA A 400 16.11 -31.13 -15.36
C ALA A 400 17.18 -31.22 -14.25
N GLY A 401 17.28 -32.39 -13.62
CA GLY A 401 18.22 -32.67 -12.53
C GLY A 401 17.57 -32.65 -11.15
N GLN A 402 18.36 -32.93 -10.13
CA GLN A 402 17.94 -33.02 -8.73
C GLN A 402 18.79 -32.11 -7.85
N ILE A 403 18.17 -31.53 -6.82
CA ILE A 403 18.85 -30.73 -5.81
C ILE A 403 18.34 -31.20 -4.45
N GLU A 404 19.26 -31.60 -3.58
CA GLU A 404 18.97 -31.98 -2.20
C GLU A 404 19.77 -31.10 -1.26
N LEU A 405 19.11 -30.60 -0.21
CA LEU A 405 19.74 -29.84 0.85
C LEU A 405 19.37 -30.49 2.19
N ALA A 406 20.39 -30.91 2.94
CA ALA A 406 20.27 -31.76 4.13
C ALA A 406 19.46 -33.05 3.90
N GLY A 407 19.61 -33.68 2.74
CA GLY A 407 18.88 -34.89 2.35
C GLY A 407 17.41 -34.66 1.98
N ARG A 408 16.96 -33.41 1.90
CA ARG A 408 15.61 -33.06 1.42
C ARG A 408 15.69 -32.50 0.01
N SER A 409 14.87 -33.02 -0.89
CA SER A 409 14.75 -32.45 -2.24
C SER A 409 14.22 -31.02 -2.17
N ILE A 410 14.95 -30.09 -2.77
CA ILE A 410 14.58 -28.68 -2.91
C ILE A 410 14.42 -28.26 -4.38
N ALA A 411 14.56 -29.20 -5.31
CA ALA A 411 14.44 -28.93 -6.74
C ALA A 411 13.07 -28.31 -7.07
N GLY A 412 13.09 -27.10 -7.64
CA GLY A 412 11.88 -26.38 -8.04
C GLY A 412 11.12 -25.69 -6.91
N LEU A 413 11.55 -25.83 -5.64
CA LEU A 413 11.01 -25.05 -4.54
C LEU A 413 11.42 -23.57 -4.67
N LYS A 414 10.57 -22.67 -4.20
CA LYS A 414 10.90 -21.24 -4.15
C LYS A 414 11.79 -20.93 -2.95
N PRO A 415 12.58 -19.84 -2.98
CA PRO A 415 13.47 -19.47 -1.88
C PRO A 415 12.75 -19.35 -0.53
N GLU A 416 11.55 -18.78 -0.53
CA GLU A 416 10.74 -18.65 0.68
C GLU A 416 10.30 -20.01 1.27
N ASP A 417 10.07 -21.01 0.41
CA ASP A 417 9.69 -22.36 0.82
C ASP A 417 10.89 -23.14 1.34
N ILE A 418 12.07 -22.98 0.71
CA ILE A 418 13.34 -23.58 1.16
C ILE A 418 13.68 -23.07 2.56
N THR A 419 13.62 -21.75 2.77
CA THR A 419 13.93 -21.13 4.06
C THR A 419 12.95 -21.57 5.15
N THR A 420 11.65 -21.63 4.82
CA THR A 420 10.60 -22.04 5.78
C THR A 420 10.73 -23.52 6.16
N ALA A 421 11.29 -24.36 5.28
CA ALA A 421 11.58 -25.76 5.57
C ALA A 421 12.73 -25.95 6.58
N GLY A 422 13.35 -24.85 7.05
CA GLY A 422 14.41 -24.85 8.05
C GLY A 422 15.77 -25.25 7.48
N VAL A 423 15.98 -24.99 6.18
CA VAL A 423 17.14 -25.45 5.42
C VAL A 423 18.04 -24.29 5.02
#